data_AF-A0AA39PAJ9-F1
#
_entry.id   AF-A0AA39PAJ9-F1
#
_cell.length_a   1.000
_cell.length_b   1.000
_cell.length_c   1.000
_cell.angle_alpha   90.00
_cell.angle_beta   90.00
_cell.angle_gamma   90.00
#
_symmetry.space_group_name_H-M   'P 1'
#
loop_
_entity.id
_entity.type
_entity.pdbx_description
1 polymer ?
#
loop_
_entity_poly.entity_id
_entity_poly.type
_entity_poly.pdbx_seq_one_letter_code
_entity_poly.pdbx_strand_id
1 'polypeptide(L)'
;MTPPKHFPVLSSLPPPLDLFTSTAPYILTLTLPVDPQLVIVNCSHEPTLKLLNGYLQKWGKAHSMKLFPIKSKVCPEMVDTLIVKPKSSFWHRDAKVNPAIILAFIEGVVGYEMVYTTGSFWMYHRTTVFE
;
A
#
# COMPACT_ATOMS: atom_id res chain seq x y z
N MET A 1 3.81 -1.34 24.28
CA MET A 1 3.01 -0.31 24.99
C MET A 1 1.91 -1.01 25.77
N THR A 2 1.69 -0.63 27.02
CA THR A 2 0.58 -1.12 27.85
C THR A 2 -0.74 -0.53 27.31
N PRO A 3 -1.82 -1.31 27.20
CA PRO A 3 -3.10 -0.79 26.72
C PRO A 3 -3.61 0.37 27.61
N PRO A 4 -4.19 1.43 27.02
CA PRO A 4 -4.73 2.52 27.82
C PRO A 4 -5.90 2.03 28.68
N LYS A 5 -5.91 2.40 29.97
CA LYS A 5 -7.00 2.04 30.91
C LYS A 5 -8.31 2.78 30.63
N HIS A 6 -8.23 3.92 29.94
CA HIS A 6 -9.35 4.76 29.55
C HIS A 6 -9.15 5.28 28.13
N PHE A 7 -10.23 5.49 27.39
CA PHE A 7 -10.13 6.09 26.06
C PHE A 7 -9.66 7.55 26.14
N PRO A 8 -8.83 8.00 25.19
CA PRO A 8 -8.47 9.41 25.09
C PRO A 8 -9.69 10.25 24.71
N VAL A 9 -9.65 11.53 25.07
CA VAL A 9 -10.67 12.51 24.65
C VAL A 9 -10.45 12.84 23.17
N LEU A 10 -11.54 12.97 22.39
CA LEU A 10 -11.45 13.19 20.93
C LEU A 10 -10.60 14.41 20.55
N SER A 11 -10.72 15.52 21.30
CA SER A 11 -9.96 16.74 21.06
C SER A 11 -8.45 16.61 21.30
N SER A 12 -8.01 15.53 21.97
CA SER A 12 -6.59 15.24 22.20
C SER A 12 -5.98 14.34 21.13
N LEU A 13 -6.79 13.82 20.20
CA LEU A 13 -6.29 12.93 19.15
C LEU A 13 -5.57 13.73 18.07
N PRO A 14 -4.41 13.25 17.60
CA PRO A 14 -3.74 13.86 16.46
C PRO A 14 -4.55 13.65 15.18
N PRO A 15 -4.30 14.45 14.12
CA PRO A 15 -4.90 14.20 12.82
C PRO A 15 -4.46 12.82 12.28
N PRO A 16 -5.23 12.21 11.36
CA PRO A 16 -4.93 10.87 10.84
C PRO A 16 -3.50 10.70 10.30
N LEU A 17 -2.97 11.72 9.60
CA LEU A 17 -1.62 11.67 9.02
C LEU A 17 -0.53 11.50 10.09
N ASP A 18 -0.65 12.25 11.20
CA ASP A 18 0.29 12.18 12.32
C ASP A 18 0.15 10.86 13.09
N LEU A 19 -1.09 10.37 13.23
CA LEU A 19 -1.37 9.07 13.86
C LEU A 19 -0.68 7.94 13.10
N PHE A 20 -0.80 7.91 11.78
CA PHE A 20 -0.18 6.88 10.94
C PHE A 20 1.32 7.04 10.74
N THR A 21 1.91 8.17 11.11
CA THR A 21 3.37 8.34 11.10
C THR A 21 3.97 7.82 12.41
N SER A 22 3.32 8.15 13.53
CA SER A 22 3.86 7.92 14.88
C SER A 22 3.41 6.61 15.54
N THR A 23 2.42 5.93 14.98
CA THR A 23 1.78 4.76 15.62
C THR A 23 1.84 3.52 14.74
N ALA A 24 2.51 2.48 15.26
CA ALA A 24 2.46 1.12 14.73
C ALA A 24 1.30 0.31 15.39
N PRO A 25 0.76 -0.73 14.73
CA PRO A 25 1.22 -1.31 13.48
C PRO A 25 0.76 -0.55 12.24
N TYR A 26 1.63 -0.43 11.25
CA TYR A 26 1.22 -0.04 9.91
C TYR A 26 0.58 -1.24 9.22
N ILE A 27 -0.54 -1.01 8.54
CA ILE A 27 -1.27 -2.06 7.82
C ILE A 27 -1.16 -1.82 6.32
N LEU A 28 -0.89 -2.89 5.59
CA LEU A 28 -0.85 -2.87 4.13
C LEU A 28 -1.66 -4.05 3.60
N THR A 29 -2.48 -3.80 2.58
CA THR A 29 -3.18 -4.86 1.87
C THR A 29 -2.91 -4.79 0.39
N LEU A 30 -2.69 -5.94 -0.24
CA LEU A 30 -2.62 -6.08 -1.69
C LEU A 30 -3.82 -6.93 -2.14
N THR A 31 -4.58 -6.41 -3.10
CA THR A 31 -5.76 -7.08 -3.67
C THR A 31 -5.62 -7.23 -5.18
N LEU A 32 -5.94 -8.41 -5.68
CA LEU A 32 -6.19 -8.72 -7.08
C LEU A 32 -7.70 -8.90 -7.26
N PRO A 33 -8.39 -7.89 -7.78
CA PRO A 33 -9.82 -8.01 -8.06
C PRO A 33 -10.10 -9.05 -9.15
N VAL A 34 -11.39 -9.31 -9.36
CA VAL A 34 -11.85 -10.20 -10.44
C VAL A 34 -11.36 -9.72 -11.82
N ASP A 35 -11.16 -8.40 -12.01
CA ASP A 35 -10.44 -7.87 -13.16
C ASP A 35 -8.92 -8.16 -13.02
N PRO A 36 -8.36 -9.06 -13.83
CA PRO A 36 -6.99 -9.52 -13.67
C PRO A 36 -5.94 -8.50 -14.15
N GLN A 37 -6.37 -7.34 -14.66
CA GLN A 37 -5.47 -6.31 -15.19
C GLN A 37 -5.17 -5.21 -14.15
N LEU A 38 -5.46 -5.43 -12.88
CA LEU A 38 -5.25 -4.41 -11.88
C LEU A 38 -4.79 -4.99 -10.54
N VAL A 39 -3.87 -4.30 -9.90
CA VAL A 39 -3.42 -4.57 -8.53
C VAL A 39 -3.75 -3.34 -7.69
N ILE A 40 -4.41 -3.54 -6.56
CA ILE A 40 -4.71 -2.47 -5.60
C ILE A 40 -3.83 -2.69 -4.38
N VAL A 41 -3.05 -1.68 -4.03
CA VAL A 41 -2.29 -1.65 -2.78
C VAL A 41 -2.89 -0.56 -1.90
N ASN A 42 -3.46 -0.93 -0.75
CA ASN A 42 -3.86 0.02 0.28
C ASN A 42 -2.83 0.00 1.41
N CYS A 43 -2.53 1.15 2.00
CA CYS A 43 -1.58 1.23 3.10
C CYS A 43 -1.95 2.38 4.03
N SER A 44 -1.83 2.13 5.34
CA SER A 44 -2.01 3.18 6.34
C SER A 44 -0.87 4.20 6.33
N HIS A 45 0.30 3.85 5.79
CA HIS A 45 1.51 4.68 5.83
C HIS A 45 1.85 5.23 4.44
N GLU A 46 1.50 6.50 4.19
CA GLU A 46 1.70 7.15 2.89
C GLU A 46 3.17 7.12 2.37
N PRO A 47 4.21 7.34 3.19
CA PRO A 47 5.60 7.26 2.73
C PRO A 47 5.96 5.89 2.12
N THR A 48 5.40 4.79 2.65
CA THR A 48 5.56 3.45 2.07
C THR A 48 5.00 3.39 0.64
N LEU A 49 3.81 3.93 0.41
CA LEU A 49 3.21 3.97 -0.94
C LEU A 49 3.97 4.87 -1.89
N LYS A 50 4.46 6.03 -1.42
CA LYS A 50 5.31 6.92 -2.22
C LYS A 50 6.58 6.21 -2.67
N LEU A 51 7.23 5.49 -1.76
CA LEU A 51 8.44 4.73 -2.06
C LEU A 51 8.16 3.59 -3.06
N LEU A 52 7.09 2.82 -2.86
CA LEU A 52 6.67 1.77 -3.79
C LEU A 52 6.37 2.34 -5.19
N ASN A 53 5.63 3.45 -5.26
CA ASN A 53 5.34 4.13 -6.51
C ASN A 53 6.64 4.55 -7.22
N GLY A 54 7.56 5.20 -6.50
CA GLY A 54 8.87 5.59 -7.05
C GLY A 54 9.71 4.40 -7.53
N TYR A 55 9.72 3.30 -6.76
CA TYR A 55 10.40 2.06 -7.14
C TYR A 55 9.84 1.48 -8.44
N LEU A 56 8.51 1.37 -8.55
CA LEU A 56 7.84 0.87 -9.75
C LEU A 56 8.01 1.81 -10.95
N GLN A 57 8.08 3.12 -10.74
CA GLN A 57 8.41 4.09 -11.81
C GLN A 57 9.85 3.94 -12.30
N LYS A 58 10.80 3.73 -11.38
CA LYS A 58 12.23 3.59 -11.69
C LYS A 58 12.53 2.30 -12.45
N TRP A 59 11.93 1.19 -12.02
CA TRP A 59 12.31 -0.15 -12.50
C TRP A 59 11.24 -0.83 -13.35
N GLY A 60 9.98 -0.46 -13.22
CA GLY A 60 8.98 -0.79 -14.22
C GLY A 60 9.39 -0.07 -15.49
N LYS A 61 9.77 -0.83 -16.54
CA LYS A 61 10.05 -0.25 -17.87
C LYS A 61 8.98 0.81 -18.13
N ALA A 62 9.39 2.05 -18.41
CA ALA A 62 8.50 3.21 -18.49
C ALA A 62 7.29 3.01 -19.42
N HIS A 63 7.30 1.96 -20.25
CA HIS A 63 6.28 1.57 -21.22
C HIS A 63 5.40 0.37 -20.82
N SER A 64 5.57 -0.24 -19.65
CA SER A 64 4.86 -1.49 -19.31
C SER A 64 3.72 -1.34 -18.31
N MET A 65 3.72 -0.29 -17.47
CA MET A 65 2.71 -0.11 -16.41
C MET A 65 2.24 1.35 -16.30
N LYS A 66 1.03 1.55 -15.76
CA LYS A 66 0.45 2.82 -15.31
C LYS A 66 0.21 2.73 -13.81
N LEU A 67 0.55 3.79 -13.10
CA LEU A 67 0.44 3.89 -11.65
C LEU A 67 -0.49 5.04 -11.30
N PHE A 68 -1.44 4.79 -10.40
CA PHE A 68 -2.44 5.77 -9.98
C PHE A 68 -2.45 5.85 -8.46
N PRO A 69 -1.71 6.81 -7.85
CA PRO A 69 -1.89 7.12 -6.44
C PRO A 69 -3.26 7.79 -6.24
N ILE A 70 -4.03 7.30 -5.25
CA ILE A 70 -5.37 7.77 -4.93
C ILE A 70 -5.39 8.34 -3.52
N LYS A 71 -5.98 9.53 -3.37
CA LYS A 71 -6.17 10.21 -2.10
C LYS A 71 -7.25 9.52 -1.26
N SER A 72 -7.06 9.51 0.05
CA SER A 72 -8.03 8.97 0.99
C SER A 72 -9.34 9.74 0.94
N LYS A 73 -10.46 9.03 1.05
CA LYS A 73 -11.79 9.65 1.17
C LYS A 73 -12.02 10.26 2.55
N VAL A 74 -11.31 9.77 3.57
CA VAL A 74 -11.44 10.23 4.97
C VAL A 74 -10.42 11.32 5.28
N CYS A 75 -9.24 11.27 4.67
CA CYS A 75 -8.19 12.27 4.82
C CYS A 75 -7.67 12.71 3.43
N PRO A 76 -8.31 13.69 2.76
CA PRO A 76 -8.00 14.05 1.36
C PRO A 76 -6.58 14.57 1.10
N GLU A 77 -5.82 14.87 2.16
CA GLU A 77 -4.42 15.28 2.09
C GLU A 77 -3.46 14.09 1.96
N MET A 78 -3.92 12.88 2.29
CA MET A 78 -3.11 11.66 2.34
C MET A 78 -3.41 10.74 1.15
N VAL A 79 -2.37 10.18 0.54
CA VAL A 79 -2.50 9.03 -0.37
C VAL A 79 -2.46 7.73 0.42
N ASP A 80 -3.55 6.96 0.37
CA ASP A 80 -3.68 5.68 1.08
C ASP A 80 -3.80 4.47 0.15
N THR A 81 -3.82 4.71 -1.16
CA THR A 81 -4.05 3.68 -2.16
C THR A 81 -3.19 3.91 -3.40
N LEU A 82 -2.58 2.85 -3.92
CA LEU A 82 -1.88 2.81 -5.19
C LEU A 82 -2.50 1.74 -6.09
N ILE A 83 -3.00 2.15 -7.25
CA ILE A 83 -3.51 1.23 -8.27
C ILE A 83 -2.42 1.04 -9.34
N VAL A 84 -2.06 -0.21 -9.61
CA VAL A 84 -1.12 -0.60 -10.65
C VAL A 84 -1.88 -1.29 -11.77
N LYS A 85 -1.72 -0.79 -13.00
CA LYS A 85 -2.30 -1.38 -14.21
C LYS A 85 -1.21 -1.62 -15.25
N PRO A 86 -1.31 -2.63 -16.10
CA PRO A 86 -0.48 -2.75 -17.26
C PRO A 86 -0.83 -1.64 -18.26
N LYS A 87 0.15 -1.20 -19.05
CA LYS A 87 -0.16 -0.39 -20.23
C LYS A 87 -0.81 -1.31 -21.26
N SER A 88 -2.12 -1.20 -21.42
CA SER A 88 -2.82 -1.87 -22.51
C SER A 88 -2.28 -1.37 -23.85
N SER A 89 -1.80 -2.29 -24.67
CA SER A 89 -1.55 -2.06 -26.09
C SER A 89 -2.46 -2.97 -26.90
N PHE A 90 -2.74 -2.59 -28.15
CA PHE A 90 -3.57 -3.37 -29.05
C PHE A 90 -3.09 -4.83 -29.20
N TRP A 91 -1.78 -5.05 -29.04
CA TRP A 91 -1.09 -6.34 -29.16
C TRP A 91 -0.98 -7.12 -27.84
N HIS A 92 -1.26 -6.50 -26.69
CA HIS A 92 -1.13 -7.12 -25.36
C HIS A 92 -2.40 -6.88 -24.53
N ARG A 93 -3.54 -7.35 -25.06
CA ARG A 93 -4.84 -7.25 -24.38
C ARG A 93 -4.90 -8.03 -23.06
N ASP A 94 -4.03 -9.03 -22.87
CA ASP A 94 -3.98 -9.88 -21.68
C ASP A 94 -2.75 -9.63 -20.79
N ALA A 95 -2.12 -8.47 -20.91
CA ALA A 95 -1.03 -8.11 -20.01
C ALA A 95 -1.54 -8.16 -18.56
N LYS A 96 -0.87 -8.93 -17.70
CA LYS A 96 -1.13 -8.99 -16.26
C LYS A 96 0.07 -8.43 -15.51
N VAL A 97 -0.18 -7.72 -14.42
CA VAL A 97 0.87 -7.30 -13.50
C VAL A 97 1.16 -8.49 -12.59
N ASN A 98 2.40 -8.97 -12.59
CA ASN A 98 2.82 -9.98 -11.62
C ASN A 98 2.94 -9.33 -10.24
N PRO A 99 2.10 -9.67 -9.25
CA PRO A 99 2.14 -9.06 -7.92
C PRO A 99 3.40 -9.41 -7.15
N ALA A 100 4.13 -10.47 -7.53
CA ALA A 100 5.31 -10.95 -6.81
C ALA A 100 6.39 -9.87 -6.64
N ILE A 101 6.55 -8.96 -7.60
CA ILE A 101 7.50 -7.84 -7.47
C ILE A 101 7.09 -6.86 -6.37
N ILE A 102 5.78 -6.65 -6.19
CA ILE A 102 5.23 -5.78 -5.15
C ILE A 102 5.32 -6.48 -3.80
N LEU A 103 4.98 -7.77 -3.73
CA LEU A 103 5.10 -8.59 -2.50
C LEU A 103 6.56 -8.63 -2.01
N ALA A 104 7.51 -8.91 -2.90
CA ALA A 104 8.93 -8.94 -2.57
C ALA A 104 9.45 -7.56 -2.11
N PHE A 105 8.93 -6.47 -2.67
CA PHE A 105 9.26 -5.12 -2.22
C PHE A 105 8.72 -4.86 -0.79
N ILE A 106 7.48 -5.22 -0.53
CA ILE A 106 6.82 -5.04 0.78
C ILE A 106 7.59 -5.78 1.88
N GLU A 107 7.96 -7.04 1.65
CA GLU A 107 8.67 -7.86 2.63
C GLU A 107 10.16 -7.53 2.69
N GLY A 108 10.84 -7.53 1.55
CA GLY A 108 12.30 -7.45 1.48
C GLY A 108 12.89 -6.06 1.58
N VAL A 109 12.15 -5.01 1.18
CA VAL A 109 12.63 -3.62 1.22
C VAL A 109 12.00 -2.87 2.37
N VAL A 110 10.69 -2.96 2.53
CA VAL A 110 9.96 -2.19 3.54
C VAL A 110 9.88 -2.93 4.87
N GLY A 111 10.06 -4.25 4.88
CA GLY A 111 10.06 -5.05 6.11
C GLY A 111 8.68 -5.14 6.77
N TYR A 112 7.62 -5.23 5.97
CA TYR A 112 6.32 -5.67 6.48
C TYR A 112 6.29 -7.20 6.55
N GLU A 113 5.60 -7.75 7.53
CA GLU A 113 5.37 -9.18 7.71
C GLU A 113 3.97 -9.56 7.21
N MET A 114 3.87 -10.63 6.42
CA MET A 114 2.58 -11.15 5.95
C MET A 114 1.85 -11.85 7.09
N VAL A 115 0.60 -11.46 7.34
CA VAL A 115 -0.23 -12.06 8.40
C VAL A 115 -1.39 -12.89 7.85
N TYR A 116 -1.79 -12.67 6.60
CA TYR A 116 -2.90 -13.40 5.99
C TYR A 116 -2.83 -13.35 4.45
N THR A 117 -3.24 -14.45 3.80
CA THR A 117 -3.38 -14.50 2.33
C THR A 117 -4.46 -15.47 1.86
N THR A 118 -5.06 -15.17 0.71
CA THR A 118 -5.99 -16.05 -0.02
C THR A 118 -5.51 -16.37 -1.44
N GLY A 119 -4.29 -15.97 -1.81
CA GLY A 119 -3.78 -16.06 -3.18
C GLY A 119 -4.28 -14.99 -4.15
N SER A 120 -5.32 -14.23 -3.80
CA SER A 120 -5.76 -13.00 -4.48
C SER A 120 -5.82 -11.78 -3.56
N PHE A 121 -5.65 -12.00 -2.26
CA PHE A 121 -5.54 -10.97 -1.24
C PHE A 121 -4.37 -11.30 -0.33
N TRP A 122 -3.64 -10.27 0.08
CA TRP A 122 -2.57 -10.36 1.06
C TRP A 122 -2.73 -9.22 2.06
N MET A 123 -2.60 -9.55 3.34
CA MET A 123 -2.55 -8.59 4.42
C MET A 123 -1.21 -8.67 5.12
N TYR A 124 -0.68 -7.48 5.38
CA TYR A 124 0.62 -7.26 5.95
C TYR A 124 0.51 -6.31 7.13
N HIS A 125 1.41 -6.48 8.08
CA HIS A 125 1.62 -5.48 9.12
C HIS A 125 3.10 -5.19 9.33
N ARG A 126 3.39 -4.02 9.89
CA ARG A 126 4.71 -3.70 10.42
C ARG A 126 4.53 -3.13 11.82
N THR A 127 5.09 -3.81 12.82
CA THR A 127 4.90 -3.47 14.24
C THR A 127 5.91 -2.46 14.78
N THR A 128 6.89 -2.07 13.96
CA THR A 128 7.91 -1.07 14.27
C THR A 128 7.71 0.19 13.44
N VAL A 129 7.87 1.34 14.08
CA VAL A 129 7.87 2.64 13.38
C VAL A 129 9.05 2.73 12.41
N PHE A 130 8.94 3.56 11.38
CA PHE A 130 10.10 3.89 10.53
C PHE A 130 11.02 4.86 11.28
N GLU A 131 12.33 4.59 11.23
CA GLU A 131 13.38 5.47 11.78
C GLU A 131 13.69 6.64 10.84
#